data_AF-A0A1Q6YCP2-F1
#
_entry.id   AF-A0A1Q6YCP2-F1
#
_cell.length_a   1.000
_cell.length_b   1.000
_cell.length_c   1.000
_cell.angle_alpha   90.00
_cell.angle_beta   90.00
_cell.angle_gamma   90.00
#
_symmetry.space_group_name_H-M   'P 1'
#
loop_
_entity.id
_entity.type
_entity.pdbx_description
1 polymer ?
#
loop_
_entity_poly.entity_id
_entity_poly.type
_entity_poly.pdbx_seq_one_letter_code
_entity_poly.pdbx_strand_id
1 'polypeptide(L)'
;MNAFFKSLHWLMLLGATFGISSISAAQTYTGPRCFGSLCIDQEVTAEDLIHRIGESSSAWDRHSIRDERTILSFFVSQDSEVVGILLTDSSNQKASAKDLSSKAKKDLRAWKTGEDIGLDSSEEGIVKAYGKPTGQYEFQTQENGAQVTVKNLSYRGRVNGVVKSADFTMRNGKASRIEFWIQGDPGPTCLGYTCEPQSARAVFRELGKPKNMTANTDVICYQSEDGKSFLSAYLGHHGEADIDVAFLSDFPNCLHKTASTTKNSLSEWKTSESIHLGSSEEEVVKVYGKPTREEPVNAAKCCKYMIPGSRKGDHLPDFGQKVLFYEGMELHQTGFGIRNGRVSFIWISDSE
;
A
#
# COMPACT_ATOMS: atom_id res chain seq x y z
N MET A 1 21.77 52.69 -31.56
CA MET A 1 20.33 52.47 -31.29
C MET A 1 20.25 51.25 -30.39
N ASN A 2 20.27 51.42 -29.06
CA ASN A 2 19.12 51.78 -28.19
C ASN A 2 18.01 50.73 -28.31
N ALA A 3 17.37 50.18 -27.29
CA ALA A 3 17.40 50.21 -25.83
C ALA A 3 16.32 49.15 -25.44
N PHE A 4 16.56 48.24 -24.49
CA PHE A 4 16.10 48.37 -23.10
C PHE A 4 14.60 48.67 -22.89
N PHE A 5 13.92 47.68 -22.27
CA PHE A 5 12.94 47.76 -21.17
C PHE A 5 11.55 48.40 -21.35
N LYS A 6 10.51 47.64 -20.97
CA LYS A 6 9.63 47.86 -19.78
C LYS A 6 8.47 46.84 -19.81
N SER A 7 8.32 45.98 -18.78
CA SER A 7 7.49 46.20 -17.56
C SER A 7 6.12 45.50 -17.71
N LEU A 8 5.49 44.79 -16.78
CA LEU A 8 5.76 44.38 -15.40
C LEU A 8 4.51 43.60 -14.93
N HIS A 9 4.74 42.44 -14.28
CA HIS A 9 3.99 41.84 -13.17
C HIS A 9 2.49 41.56 -13.30
N TRP A 10 2.12 40.26 -13.20
CA TRP A 10 1.36 39.74 -12.07
C TRP A 10 1.91 38.35 -11.72
N LEU A 11 2.76 38.28 -10.69
CA LEU A 11 3.04 37.03 -9.97
C LEU A 11 1.80 36.73 -9.11
N MET A 12 1.11 35.63 -9.37
CA MET A 12 0.38 34.93 -8.31
C MET A 12 1.27 33.81 -7.78
N LEU A 13 1.95 34.10 -6.66
CA LEU A 13 2.42 33.08 -5.74
C LEU A 13 1.20 32.31 -5.23
N LEU A 14 0.87 31.19 -5.87
CA LEU A 14 0.18 30.11 -5.20
C LEU A 14 1.23 29.30 -4.46
N GLY A 15 1.52 29.74 -3.24
CA GLY A 15 2.15 28.90 -2.23
C GLY A 15 1.19 27.76 -1.92
N ALA A 16 1.27 26.66 -2.67
CA ALA A 16 0.69 25.40 -2.28
C ALA A 16 1.53 24.87 -1.11
N THR A 17 1.17 25.28 0.10
CA THR A 17 1.61 24.60 1.32
C THR A 17 0.95 23.23 1.33
N PHE A 18 1.59 22.25 0.69
CA PHE A 18 1.32 20.84 0.97
C PHE A 18 1.85 20.59 2.38
N GLY A 19 0.96 20.75 3.36
CA GLY A 19 1.21 20.25 4.70
C GLY A 19 1.35 18.75 4.61
N ILE A 20 2.59 18.26 4.76
CA ILE A 20 2.84 16.85 5.03
C ILE A 20 2.10 16.55 6.33
N SER A 21 0.94 15.94 6.22
CA SER A 21 0.20 15.46 7.37
C SER A 21 0.91 14.19 7.82
N SER A 22 2.00 14.34 8.56
CA SER A 22 2.60 13.23 9.28
C SER A 22 1.52 12.68 10.21
N ILE A 23 0.99 11.49 9.89
CA ILE A 23 0.12 10.76 10.80
C ILE A 23 0.96 10.49 12.04
N SER A 24 0.67 11.22 13.12
CA SER A 24 1.25 10.96 14.43
C SER A 24 1.01 9.49 14.77
N ALA A 25 2.04 8.81 15.29
CA ALA A 25 1.98 7.42 15.74
C ALA A 25 0.86 7.12 16.77
N ALA A 26 0.13 8.14 17.25
CA ALA A 26 -0.94 8.08 18.23
C ALA A 26 -2.38 8.25 17.67
N GLN A 27 -2.60 8.25 16.35
CA GLN A 27 -3.95 8.49 15.82
C GLN A 27 -4.90 7.33 16.16
N THR A 28 -5.95 7.65 16.94
CA THR A 28 -7.01 6.71 17.30
C THR A 28 -7.80 6.34 16.03
N TYR A 29 -8.10 5.06 15.85
CA TYR A 29 -8.89 4.59 14.71
C TYR A 29 -10.34 5.11 14.80
N THR A 30 -10.80 5.80 13.75
CA THR A 30 -12.17 6.34 13.65
C THR A 30 -13.04 5.67 12.58
N GLY A 31 -12.48 4.70 11.84
CA GLY A 31 -13.20 3.96 10.81
C GLY A 31 -14.21 2.94 11.38
N PRO A 32 -14.89 2.18 10.50
CA PRO A 32 -15.86 1.17 10.90
C PRO A 32 -15.25 0.13 11.83
N ARG A 33 -15.95 -0.30 12.88
CA ARG A 33 -15.47 -1.42 13.72
C ARG A 33 -15.87 -2.78 13.21
N CYS A 34 -16.93 -2.84 12.41
CA CYS A 34 -17.45 -4.06 11.84
C CYS A 34 -17.93 -3.81 10.41
N PHE A 35 -17.88 -4.85 9.60
CA PHE A 35 -18.43 -4.87 8.26
C PHE A 35 -19.10 -6.22 8.00
N GLY A 36 -20.42 -6.18 7.76
CA GLY A 36 -21.25 -7.38 7.78
C GLY A 36 -21.20 -8.07 9.14
N SER A 37 -20.81 -9.33 9.16
CA SER A 37 -20.67 -10.12 10.40
C SER A 37 -19.24 -10.18 10.96
N LEU A 38 -18.33 -9.37 10.42
CA LEU A 38 -16.90 -9.39 10.77
C LEU A 38 -16.54 -8.10 11.48
N CYS A 39 -15.84 -8.21 12.61
CA CYS A 39 -15.39 -7.06 13.39
C CYS A 39 -13.87 -7.07 13.56
N ILE A 40 -13.28 -5.88 13.71
CA ILE A 40 -11.88 -5.75 14.12
C ILE A 40 -11.65 -6.54 15.41
N ASP A 41 -10.51 -7.21 15.49
CA ASP A 41 -10.08 -8.04 16.61
C ASP A 41 -10.97 -9.26 16.88
N GLN A 42 -11.82 -9.65 15.92
CA GLN A 42 -12.50 -10.94 15.92
C GLN A 42 -11.69 -11.95 15.11
N GLU A 43 -11.31 -13.05 15.75
CA GLU A 43 -10.75 -14.21 15.05
C GLU A 43 -11.86 -14.94 14.30
N VAL A 44 -11.72 -15.04 12.99
CA VAL A 44 -12.65 -15.75 12.11
C VAL A 44 -11.83 -16.59 11.15
N THR A 45 -12.06 -17.90 11.16
CA THR A 45 -11.42 -18.80 10.21
C THR A 45 -12.06 -18.65 8.83
N ALA A 46 -11.29 -18.96 7.79
CA ALA A 46 -11.80 -19.01 6.42
C ALA A 46 -12.97 -20.00 6.31
N GLU A 47 -12.88 -21.16 6.96
CA GLU A 47 -13.93 -22.17 7.00
C GLU A 47 -15.24 -21.63 7.61
N ASP A 48 -15.15 -20.97 8.77
CA ASP A 48 -16.30 -20.36 9.43
C ASP A 48 -16.98 -19.32 8.54
N LEU A 49 -16.18 -18.48 7.87
CA LEU A 49 -16.72 -17.45 6.98
C LEU A 49 -17.39 -18.09 5.75
N ILE A 50 -16.74 -19.05 5.09
CA ILE A 50 -17.27 -19.80 3.94
C ILE A 50 -18.59 -20.48 4.30
N HIS A 51 -18.68 -21.11 5.48
CA HIS A 51 -19.92 -21.72 5.95
C HIS A 51 -21.07 -20.70 6.04
N ARG A 52 -20.77 -19.46 6.47
CA ARG A 52 -21.76 -18.37 6.62
C ARG A 52 -22.18 -17.72 5.29
N ILE A 53 -21.28 -17.59 4.32
CA ILE A 53 -21.50 -16.78 3.11
C ILE A 53 -21.75 -17.60 1.84
N GLY A 54 -21.30 -18.85 1.81
CA GLY A 54 -21.42 -19.75 0.66
C GLY A 54 -20.07 -20.24 0.15
N GLU A 55 -20.13 -21.08 -0.88
CA GLU A 55 -18.92 -21.59 -1.54
C GLU A 55 -18.11 -20.43 -2.11
N SER A 56 -16.79 -20.50 -1.98
CA SER A 56 -15.86 -19.52 -2.52
C SER A 56 -14.94 -20.18 -3.54
N SER A 57 -14.51 -19.43 -4.53
CA SER A 57 -13.37 -19.78 -5.37
C SER A 57 -12.10 -19.26 -4.71
N SER A 58 -11.03 -20.05 -4.71
CA SER A 58 -9.75 -19.67 -4.12
C SER A 58 -8.68 -19.55 -5.20
N ALA A 59 -7.92 -18.47 -5.18
CA ALA A 59 -6.68 -18.32 -5.93
C ALA A 59 -5.64 -17.71 -5.00
N TRP A 60 -4.56 -18.45 -4.76
CA TRP A 60 -3.56 -18.11 -3.75
C TRP A 60 -4.19 -17.98 -2.36
N ASP A 61 -3.90 -16.90 -1.65
CA ASP A 61 -4.39 -16.50 -0.33
C ASP A 61 -5.74 -15.74 -0.36
N ARG A 62 -6.30 -15.55 -1.57
CA ARG A 62 -7.56 -14.82 -1.77
C ARG A 62 -8.70 -15.77 -2.12
N HIS A 63 -9.80 -15.59 -1.40
CA HIS A 63 -11.07 -16.22 -1.67
C HIS A 63 -12.07 -15.21 -2.22
N SER A 64 -12.87 -15.59 -3.21
CA SER A 64 -13.88 -14.72 -3.81
C SER A 64 -15.21 -15.44 -4.00
N ILE A 65 -16.28 -14.73 -3.71
CA ILE A 65 -17.67 -15.14 -3.91
C ILE A 65 -18.45 -14.00 -4.57
N ARG A 66 -19.43 -14.32 -5.41
CA ARG A 66 -20.22 -13.30 -6.13
C ARG A 66 -21.72 -13.51 -6.04
N ASP A 67 -22.44 -12.41 -6.17
CA ASP A 67 -23.85 -12.42 -6.58
C ASP A 67 -23.98 -11.83 -8.01
N GLU A 68 -25.15 -11.30 -8.38
CA GLU A 68 -25.37 -10.73 -9.72
C GLU A 68 -24.52 -9.48 -9.99
N ARG A 69 -24.31 -8.64 -8.98
CA ARG A 69 -23.72 -7.29 -9.14
C ARG A 69 -22.61 -6.97 -8.15
N THR A 70 -22.21 -7.94 -7.35
CA THR A 70 -21.30 -7.73 -6.23
C THR A 70 -20.33 -8.88 -6.10
N ILE A 71 -19.10 -8.54 -5.73
CA ILE A 71 -18.06 -9.51 -5.40
C ILE A 71 -17.60 -9.22 -3.97
N LEU A 72 -17.60 -10.25 -3.15
CA LEU A 72 -16.96 -10.24 -1.85
C LEU A 72 -15.70 -11.10 -1.96
N SER A 73 -14.55 -10.48 -1.72
CA SER A 73 -13.28 -11.18 -1.60
C SER A 73 -12.76 -11.06 -0.18
N PHE A 74 -12.10 -12.08 0.32
CA PHE A 74 -11.43 -12.04 1.61
C PHE A 74 -10.06 -12.70 1.52
N PHE A 75 -9.13 -12.19 2.33
CA PHE A 75 -7.76 -12.62 2.38
C PHE A 75 -7.55 -13.48 3.62
N VAL A 76 -6.78 -14.55 3.46
CA VAL A 76 -6.60 -15.55 4.50
C VAL A 76 -5.11 -15.66 4.80
N SER A 77 -4.75 -15.55 6.08
CA SER A 77 -3.37 -15.77 6.51
C SER A 77 -2.94 -17.22 6.34
N GLN A 78 -1.64 -17.48 6.47
CA GLN A 78 -1.09 -18.84 6.45
C GLN A 78 -1.74 -19.80 7.47
N ASP A 79 -2.28 -19.29 8.58
CA ASP A 79 -2.98 -20.09 9.60
C ASP A 79 -4.50 -20.19 9.36
N SER A 80 -4.96 -19.90 8.14
CA SER A 80 -6.37 -20.00 7.73
C SER A 80 -7.32 -18.99 8.40
N GLU A 81 -6.80 -17.90 8.97
CA GLU A 81 -7.60 -16.82 9.54
C GLU A 81 -7.88 -15.70 8.53
N VAL A 82 -9.08 -15.12 8.56
CA VAL A 82 -9.46 -14.00 7.70
C VAL A 82 -8.82 -12.71 8.19
N VAL A 83 -7.91 -12.15 7.39
CA VAL A 83 -7.16 -10.93 7.76
C VAL A 83 -7.78 -9.66 7.21
N GLY A 84 -8.49 -9.74 6.08
CA GLY A 84 -9.12 -8.59 5.43
C GLY A 84 -10.24 -8.99 4.48
N ILE A 85 -11.11 -8.04 4.19
CA ILE A 85 -12.26 -8.23 3.31
C ILE A 85 -12.45 -7.05 2.37
N LEU A 86 -12.94 -7.36 1.18
CA LEU A 86 -13.21 -6.46 0.08
C LEU A 86 -14.62 -6.72 -0.44
N LEU A 87 -15.48 -5.70 -0.41
CA LEU A 87 -16.75 -5.71 -1.13
C LEU A 87 -16.68 -4.75 -2.32
N THR A 88 -16.98 -5.25 -3.52
CA THR A 88 -16.91 -4.45 -4.75
C THR A 88 -18.19 -4.56 -5.57
N ASP A 89 -18.63 -3.43 -6.11
CA ASP A 89 -19.63 -3.38 -7.17
C ASP A 89 -19.01 -3.87 -8.50
N SER A 90 -19.54 -4.98 -9.03
CA SER A 90 -19.03 -5.63 -10.24
C SER A 90 -19.62 -5.08 -11.54
N SER A 91 -20.51 -4.07 -11.48
CA SER A 91 -21.15 -3.48 -12.66
C SER A 91 -20.14 -2.86 -13.64
N ASN A 92 -19.00 -2.40 -13.12
CA ASN A 92 -17.94 -1.73 -13.90
C ASN A 92 -16.68 -2.60 -14.10
N GLN A 93 -16.69 -3.88 -13.71
CA GLN A 93 -15.52 -4.76 -13.86
C GLN A 93 -15.47 -5.45 -15.23
N LYS A 94 -14.22 -5.75 -15.67
CA LYS A 94 -13.94 -6.53 -16.89
C LYS A 94 -14.55 -7.93 -16.81
N ALA A 95 -14.78 -8.55 -17.98
CA ALA A 95 -15.44 -9.86 -18.11
C ALA A 95 -14.82 -10.99 -17.25
N SER A 96 -13.52 -10.93 -16.93
CA SER A 96 -12.85 -11.95 -16.09
C SER A 96 -13.41 -12.07 -14.67
N ALA A 97 -13.98 -11.00 -14.11
CA ALA A 97 -14.68 -11.04 -12.83
C ALA A 97 -16.08 -11.69 -12.93
N LYS A 98 -16.60 -11.84 -14.16
CA LYS A 98 -17.87 -12.53 -14.46
C LYS A 98 -17.74 -14.05 -14.48
N ASP A 99 -16.52 -14.58 -14.54
CA ASP A 99 -16.23 -16.01 -14.67
C ASP A 99 -16.03 -16.73 -13.32
N LEU A 100 -16.26 -16.05 -12.19
CA LEU A 100 -16.29 -16.71 -10.88
C LEU A 100 -17.48 -17.68 -10.81
N SER A 101 -17.21 -18.98 -10.61
CA SER A 101 -18.25 -20.02 -10.56
C SER A 101 -19.03 -20.00 -9.23
N SER A 102 -18.44 -19.44 -8.18
CA SER A 102 -18.94 -19.50 -6.80
C SER A 102 -20.00 -18.43 -6.51
N LYS A 103 -21.20 -18.87 -6.10
CA LYS A 103 -22.37 -18.00 -5.86
C LYS A 103 -22.64 -17.80 -4.37
N ALA A 104 -22.92 -16.56 -3.99
CA ALA A 104 -23.30 -16.17 -2.64
C ALA A 104 -24.64 -16.80 -2.23
N LYS A 105 -24.72 -17.25 -0.97
CA LYS A 105 -25.98 -17.70 -0.34
C LYS A 105 -26.86 -16.54 0.13
N LYS A 106 -26.29 -15.34 0.21
CA LYS A 106 -26.91 -14.11 0.73
C LYS A 106 -26.66 -12.95 -0.22
N ASP A 107 -27.51 -11.94 -0.18
CA ASP A 107 -27.28 -10.67 -0.86
C ASP A 107 -26.04 -9.99 -0.26
N LEU A 108 -25.00 -9.82 -1.06
CA LEU A 108 -23.76 -9.20 -0.61
C LEU A 108 -23.92 -7.69 -0.49
N ARG A 109 -24.87 -7.05 -1.18
CA ARG A 109 -25.13 -5.61 -1.03
C ARG A 109 -25.78 -5.26 0.30
N ALA A 110 -26.33 -6.26 1.00
CA ALA A 110 -26.81 -6.09 2.37
C ALA A 110 -25.67 -6.01 3.40
N TRP A 111 -24.42 -6.28 3.00
CA TRP A 111 -23.27 -6.10 3.89
C TRP A 111 -22.98 -4.62 4.10
N LYS A 112 -23.14 -4.21 5.36
CA LYS A 112 -22.93 -2.84 5.80
C LYS A 112 -22.16 -2.84 7.10
N THR A 113 -21.61 -1.68 7.40
CA THR A 113 -21.07 -1.32 8.71
C THR A 113 -22.19 -1.13 9.73
N GLY A 114 -21.85 -1.01 11.02
CA GLY A 114 -22.83 -0.74 12.08
C GLY A 114 -23.55 0.60 11.92
N GLU A 115 -22.92 1.53 11.21
CA GLU A 115 -23.40 2.87 10.89
C GLU A 115 -24.23 2.91 9.59
N ASP A 116 -24.65 1.75 9.07
CA ASP A 116 -25.42 1.60 7.83
C ASP A 116 -24.69 2.07 6.55
N ILE A 117 -23.36 2.18 6.60
CA ILE A 117 -22.51 2.46 5.43
C ILE A 117 -22.24 1.15 4.67
N GLY A 118 -22.50 1.13 3.37
CA GLY A 118 -22.26 0.02 2.45
C GLY A 118 -22.02 0.52 1.03
N LEU A 119 -22.13 -0.37 0.03
CA LEU A 119 -22.12 0.06 -1.37
C LEU A 119 -23.23 1.09 -1.62
N ASP A 120 -22.99 2.01 -2.56
CA ASP A 120 -23.82 3.16 -2.90
C ASP A 120 -23.96 4.25 -1.83
N SER A 121 -23.38 4.10 -0.63
CA SER A 121 -23.31 5.18 0.36
C SER A 121 -22.58 6.41 -0.21
N SER A 122 -23.06 7.61 0.15
CA SER A 122 -22.47 8.87 -0.30
C SER A 122 -21.23 9.24 0.51
N GLU A 123 -20.36 10.07 -0.07
CA GLU A 123 -19.21 10.64 0.65
C GLU A 123 -19.64 11.32 1.95
N GLU A 124 -20.69 12.14 1.87
CA GLU A 124 -21.23 12.84 3.04
C GLU A 124 -21.69 11.87 4.14
N GLY A 125 -22.32 10.75 3.76
CA GLY A 125 -22.72 9.71 4.71
C GLY A 125 -21.52 9.07 5.41
N ILE A 126 -20.46 8.75 4.66
CA ILE A 126 -19.23 8.13 5.18
C ILE A 126 -18.51 9.10 6.13
N VAL A 127 -18.30 10.35 5.70
CA VAL A 127 -17.62 11.39 6.50
C VAL A 127 -18.42 11.74 7.75
N LYS A 128 -19.76 11.73 7.67
CA LYS A 128 -20.62 11.92 8.83
C LYS A 128 -20.50 10.77 9.85
N ALA A 129 -20.35 9.54 9.38
CA ALA A 129 -20.21 8.36 10.23
C ALA A 129 -18.85 8.30 10.93
N TYR A 130 -17.75 8.56 10.20
CA TYR A 130 -16.39 8.28 10.66
C TYR A 130 -15.50 9.52 10.86
N GLY A 131 -16.05 10.71 10.59
CA GLY A 131 -15.33 11.96 10.65
C GLY A 131 -14.41 12.19 9.45
N LYS A 132 -13.37 12.99 9.66
CA LYS A 132 -12.40 13.33 8.61
C LYS A 132 -11.52 12.10 8.30
N PRO A 133 -11.40 11.67 7.03
CA PRO A 133 -10.49 10.58 6.66
C PRO A 133 -9.03 10.97 6.96
N THR A 134 -8.21 9.96 7.24
CA THR A 134 -6.76 10.15 7.48
C THR A 134 -5.98 10.32 6.18
N GLY A 135 -6.47 9.74 5.09
CA GLY A 135 -5.94 9.91 3.73
C GLY A 135 -7.07 10.10 2.73
N GLN A 136 -6.83 10.87 1.68
CA GLN A 136 -7.75 10.98 0.55
C GLN A 136 -7.00 11.36 -0.72
N TYR A 137 -7.43 10.79 -1.84
CA TYR A 137 -6.98 11.20 -3.17
C TYR A 137 -8.14 11.11 -4.17
N GLU A 138 -8.06 11.90 -5.23
CA GLU A 138 -9.08 11.97 -6.27
C GLU A 138 -8.42 12.09 -7.63
N PHE A 139 -8.95 11.36 -8.61
CA PHE A 139 -8.52 11.41 -10.00
C PHE A 139 -9.69 11.17 -10.95
N GLN A 140 -9.47 11.49 -12.22
CA GLN A 140 -10.45 11.30 -13.28
C GLN A 140 -9.97 10.15 -14.17
N THR A 141 -10.87 9.24 -14.55
CA THR A 141 -10.60 8.14 -15.48
C THR A 141 -11.71 8.04 -16.53
N GLN A 142 -11.49 7.26 -17.59
CA GLN A 142 -12.53 6.94 -18.57
C GLN A 142 -12.97 5.48 -18.46
N GLU A 143 -14.27 5.26 -18.30
CA GLU A 143 -14.88 3.93 -18.25
C GLU A 143 -16.08 3.89 -19.19
N ASN A 144 -16.09 2.90 -20.08
CA ASN A 144 -17.15 2.73 -21.09
C ASN A 144 -17.46 4.01 -21.89
N GLY A 145 -16.43 4.83 -22.17
CA GLY A 145 -16.56 6.09 -22.91
C GLY A 145 -17.09 7.28 -22.09
N ALA A 146 -17.35 7.11 -20.80
CA ALA A 146 -17.73 8.19 -19.89
C ALA A 146 -16.56 8.57 -18.98
N GLN A 147 -16.46 9.87 -18.67
CA GLN A 147 -15.55 10.35 -17.64
C GLN A 147 -16.12 10.00 -16.25
N VAL A 148 -15.31 9.33 -15.43
CA VAL A 148 -15.66 8.89 -14.08
C VAL A 148 -14.70 9.53 -13.10
N THR A 149 -15.26 10.16 -12.06
CA THR A 149 -14.48 10.63 -10.91
C THR A 149 -14.30 9.48 -9.94
N VAL A 150 -13.05 9.16 -9.63
CA VAL A 150 -12.68 8.16 -8.62
C VAL A 150 -12.05 8.90 -7.45
N LYS A 151 -12.56 8.64 -6.24
CA LYS A 151 -12.04 9.21 -5.01
C LYS A 151 -11.89 8.11 -3.96
N ASN A 152 -10.77 8.08 -3.26
CA ASN A 152 -10.55 7.17 -2.15
C ASN A 152 -10.60 7.95 -0.84
N LEU A 153 -11.26 7.39 0.17
CA LEU A 153 -11.27 7.86 1.55
C LEU A 153 -10.67 6.77 2.44
N SER A 154 -9.52 7.05 3.03
CA SER A 154 -8.80 6.12 3.91
C SER A 154 -9.00 6.50 5.37
N TYR A 155 -9.33 5.51 6.20
CA TYR A 155 -9.42 5.64 7.65
C TYR A 155 -8.42 4.67 8.28
N ARG A 156 -7.31 5.21 8.77
CA ARG A 156 -6.22 4.45 9.38
C ARG A 156 -5.96 4.94 10.81
N GLY A 157 -5.69 4.03 11.72
CA GLY A 157 -5.41 4.36 13.11
C GLY A 157 -5.20 3.13 13.97
N ARG A 158 -4.98 3.32 15.27
CA ARG A 158 -4.72 2.20 16.19
C ARG A 158 -5.97 1.71 16.90
N VAL A 159 -6.12 0.39 16.97
CA VAL A 159 -7.02 -0.34 17.87
C VAL A 159 -6.16 -1.31 18.67
N ASN A 160 -6.21 -1.23 20.00
CA ASN A 160 -5.40 -2.09 20.90
C ASN A 160 -3.88 -2.09 20.59
N GLY A 161 -3.36 -0.96 20.08
CA GLY A 161 -1.95 -0.80 19.74
C GLY A 161 -1.58 -1.28 18.34
N VAL A 162 -2.45 -2.01 17.64
CA VAL A 162 -2.25 -2.48 16.27
C VAL A 162 -2.88 -1.50 15.28
N VAL A 163 -2.22 -1.24 14.15
CA VAL A 163 -2.79 -0.43 13.08
C VAL A 163 -3.94 -1.18 12.42
N LYS A 164 -5.02 -0.46 12.14
CA LYS A 164 -6.19 -0.91 11.41
C LYS A 164 -6.52 0.12 10.34
N SER A 165 -7.06 -0.36 9.22
CA SER A 165 -7.41 0.46 8.08
C SER A 165 -8.73 0.01 7.45
N ALA A 166 -9.44 1.00 6.90
CA ALA A 166 -10.60 0.81 6.06
C ALA A 166 -10.60 1.87 4.95
N ASP A 167 -10.89 1.44 3.74
CA ASP A 167 -10.84 2.31 2.56
C ASP A 167 -12.17 2.24 1.80
N PHE A 168 -12.64 3.42 1.40
CA PHE A 168 -13.85 3.57 0.61
C PHE A 168 -13.47 4.14 -0.76
N THR A 169 -13.54 3.34 -1.81
CA THR A 169 -13.40 3.86 -3.19
C THR A 169 -14.76 4.26 -3.73
N MET A 170 -14.86 5.56 -4.00
CA MET A 170 -16.02 6.24 -4.52
C MET A 170 -15.93 6.37 -6.03
N ARG A 171 -17.03 6.10 -6.73
CA ARG A 171 -17.22 6.40 -8.15
C ARG A 171 -18.39 7.35 -8.30
N ASN A 172 -18.14 8.51 -8.89
CA ASN A 172 -19.15 9.57 -9.06
C ASN A 172 -19.91 9.88 -7.77
N GLY A 173 -19.18 9.97 -6.65
CA GLY A 173 -19.72 10.33 -5.34
C GLY A 173 -20.41 9.21 -4.56
N LYS A 174 -20.36 7.96 -5.04
CA LYS A 174 -20.92 6.78 -4.35
C LYS A 174 -19.89 5.69 -4.09
N ALA A 175 -19.96 5.05 -2.93
CA ALA A 175 -19.12 3.90 -2.59
C ALA A 175 -19.33 2.76 -3.57
N SER A 176 -18.26 2.39 -4.26
CA SER A 176 -18.23 1.30 -5.25
C SER A 176 -17.34 0.14 -4.79
N ARG A 177 -16.48 0.40 -3.80
CA ARG A 177 -15.59 -0.56 -3.18
C ARG A 177 -15.40 -0.20 -1.72
N ILE A 178 -15.40 -1.21 -0.86
CA ILE A 178 -15.13 -1.07 0.57
C ILE A 178 -14.10 -2.13 0.93
N GLU A 179 -13.01 -1.68 1.53
CA GLU A 179 -11.95 -2.51 2.08
C GLU A 179 -11.92 -2.36 3.59
N PHE A 180 -11.72 -3.48 4.26
CA PHE A 180 -11.77 -3.54 5.70
C PHE A 180 -10.81 -4.60 6.24
N TRP A 181 -9.83 -4.15 7.02
CA TRP A 181 -8.79 -5.01 7.58
C TRP A 181 -9.07 -5.36 9.06
N ILE A 182 -9.04 -6.65 9.38
CA ILE A 182 -9.60 -7.23 10.61
C ILE A 182 -8.48 -7.56 11.61
N GLN A 183 -7.48 -8.33 11.19
CA GLN A 183 -6.42 -8.88 12.07
C GLN A 183 -5.03 -8.26 11.85
N GLY A 184 -4.82 -7.57 10.72
CA GLY A 184 -3.58 -6.86 10.42
C GLY A 184 -3.86 -5.59 9.62
N ASP A 185 -2.81 -4.85 9.29
CA ASP A 185 -2.82 -3.75 8.32
C ASP A 185 -1.99 -4.18 7.10
N PRO A 186 -2.33 -3.75 5.86
CA PRO A 186 -1.59 -4.13 4.65
C PRO A 186 -0.14 -3.65 4.62
N GLY A 187 0.30 -2.92 5.64
CA GLY A 187 1.65 -2.42 5.79
C GLY A 187 1.71 -0.91 5.64
N PRO A 188 2.91 -0.33 5.80
CA PRO A 188 3.14 1.09 5.60
C PRO A 188 2.91 1.52 4.15
N THR A 189 2.23 2.65 3.98
CA THR A 189 2.12 3.36 2.70
C THR A 189 3.21 4.43 2.52
N CYS A 190 4.16 4.46 3.47
CA CYS A 190 5.22 5.46 3.57
C CYS A 190 6.54 4.82 4.02
N LEU A 191 7.63 5.18 3.36
CA LEU A 191 8.99 4.91 3.83
C LEU A 191 9.89 6.14 3.63
N GLY A 192 10.23 6.81 4.73
CA GLY A 192 10.92 8.10 4.68
C GLY A 192 10.11 9.12 3.88
N TYR A 193 10.54 9.41 2.66
CA TYR A 193 9.89 10.39 1.77
C TYR A 193 9.10 9.76 0.62
N THR A 194 8.99 8.43 0.56
CA THR A 194 8.14 7.70 -0.41
C THR A 194 6.78 7.42 0.20
N CYS A 195 5.94 8.46 0.32
CA CYS A 195 4.56 8.34 0.81
C CYS A 195 3.57 8.37 -0.33
N GLU A 196 2.47 7.63 -0.23
CA GLU A 196 1.39 7.62 -1.22
C GLU A 196 0.75 9.01 -1.49
N PRO A 197 0.55 9.39 -2.78
CA PRO A 197 1.10 8.73 -3.96
C PRO A 197 2.64 8.87 -3.99
N GLN A 198 3.35 7.74 -4.09
CA GLN A 198 4.80 7.69 -3.92
C GLN A 198 5.49 8.50 -5.02
N SER A 199 6.03 9.68 -4.69
CA SER A 199 6.61 10.56 -5.69
C SER A 199 8.14 10.53 -5.73
N ALA A 200 8.70 10.21 -6.90
CA ALA A 200 10.13 10.33 -7.17
C ALA A 200 10.65 11.76 -6.97
N ARG A 201 9.80 12.78 -7.18
CA ARG A 201 10.15 14.19 -6.93
C ARG A 201 10.43 14.46 -5.45
N ALA A 202 9.69 13.83 -4.55
CA ALA A 202 9.93 13.97 -3.11
C ALA A 202 11.30 13.38 -2.75
N VAL A 203 11.61 12.19 -3.28
CA VAL A 203 12.93 11.56 -3.10
C VAL A 203 14.06 12.42 -3.67
N PHE A 204 13.91 12.98 -4.87
CA PHE A 204 14.93 13.84 -5.48
C PHE A 204 15.17 15.15 -4.74
N ARG A 205 14.14 15.72 -4.11
CA ARG A 205 14.30 16.92 -3.30
C ARG A 205 15.19 16.65 -2.09
N GLU A 206 15.04 15.47 -1.49
CA GLU A 206 15.77 15.12 -0.26
C GLU A 206 17.15 14.51 -0.55
N LEU A 207 17.23 13.59 -1.51
CA LEU A 207 18.47 12.84 -1.79
C LEU A 207 19.29 13.41 -2.95
N GLY A 208 18.71 14.34 -3.72
CA GLY A 208 19.26 14.82 -4.99
C GLY A 208 18.93 13.90 -6.17
N LYS A 209 18.73 14.48 -7.37
CA LYS A 209 18.53 13.69 -8.60
C LYS A 209 19.84 12.97 -8.98
N PRO A 210 19.81 11.65 -9.30
CA PRO A 210 21.00 10.94 -9.74
C PRO A 210 21.60 11.56 -11.01
N LYS A 211 22.93 11.74 -11.04
CA LYS A 211 23.62 12.45 -12.14
C LYS A 211 23.47 11.80 -13.51
N ASN A 212 23.32 10.48 -13.54
CA ASN A 212 23.26 9.69 -14.77
C ASN A 212 21.83 9.29 -15.17
N MET A 213 20.82 9.95 -14.61
CA MET A 213 19.43 9.66 -14.93
C MET A 213 19.10 10.12 -16.35
N THR A 214 18.66 9.19 -17.19
CA THR A 214 18.14 9.41 -18.55
C THR A 214 16.63 9.19 -18.59
N ALA A 215 15.98 9.53 -19.71
CA ALA A 215 14.55 9.30 -19.93
C ALA A 215 14.14 7.81 -19.85
N ASN A 216 15.09 6.88 -20.00
CA ASN A 216 14.87 5.42 -19.93
C ASN A 216 15.26 4.82 -18.57
N THR A 217 15.46 5.65 -17.55
CA THR A 217 15.83 5.16 -16.22
C THR A 217 14.62 4.55 -15.55
N ASP A 218 14.66 3.24 -15.35
CA ASP A 218 13.62 2.44 -14.69
C ASP A 218 13.85 2.34 -13.17
N VAL A 219 15.08 2.52 -12.72
CA VAL A 219 15.49 2.39 -11.32
C VAL A 219 16.46 3.49 -10.93
N ILE A 220 16.26 4.04 -9.74
CA ILE A 220 17.22 4.89 -9.04
C ILE A 220 17.82 4.14 -7.85
N CYS A 221 19.12 4.34 -7.63
CA CYS A 221 19.88 3.68 -6.56
C CYS A 221 20.61 4.74 -5.73
N TYR A 222 20.53 4.65 -4.41
CA TYR A 222 21.25 5.49 -3.46
C TYR A 222 21.99 4.64 -2.43
N GLN A 223 23.08 5.22 -1.94
CA GLN A 223 23.85 4.70 -0.81
C GLN A 223 24.16 5.85 0.14
N SER A 224 24.01 5.62 1.45
CA SER A 224 24.44 6.59 2.46
C SER A 224 25.98 6.79 2.44
N GLU A 225 26.45 7.98 2.81
CA GLU A 225 27.89 8.29 2.85
C GLU A 225 28.73 7.33 3.71
N ASP A 226 28.15 6.77 4.78
CA ASP A 226 28.80 5.78 5.63
C ASP A 226 28.88 4.37 5.01
N GLY A 227 28.23 4.18 3.86
CA GLY A 227 28.17 2.94 3.11
C GLY A 227 27.32 1.83 3.72
N LYS A 228 26.49 2.11 4.74
CA LYS A 228 25.78 1.09 5.51
C LYS A 228 24.29 0.91 5.14
N SER A 229 23.72 1.85 4.40
CA SER A 229 22.30 1.77 4.02
C SER A 229 22.09 2.15 2.58
N PHE A 230 21.14 1.47 1.95
CA PHE A 230 20.94 1.47 0.50
C PHE A 230 19.46 1.56 0.19
N LEU A 231 19.10 2.43 -0.77
CA LEU A 231 17.75 2.61 -1.26
C LEU A 231 17.75 2.38 -2.76
N SER A 232 16.90 1.48 -3.23
CA SER A 232 16.55 1.39 -4.64
C SER A 232 15.06 1.67 -4.83
N ALA A 233 14.71 2.40 -5.88
CA ALA A 233 13.32 2.63 -6.22
C ALA A 233 13.07 2.44 -7.72
N TYR A 234 12.01 1.70 -8.07
CA TYR A 234 11.54 1.55 -9.46
C TYR A 234 10.60 2.71 -9.81
N LEU A 235 10.82 3.32 -10.97
CA LEU A 235 10.04 4.44 -11.47
C LEU A 235 8.91 3.94 -12.38
N GLY A 236 7.72 4.53 -12.22
CA GLY A 236 6.54 4.16 -13.00
C GLY A 236 6.65 4.47 -14.50
N HIS A 237 5.88 3.72 -15.31
CA HIS A 237 5.93 3.76 -16.78
C HIS A 237 5.41 5.09 -17.39
N HIS A 238 4.78 5.96 -16.60
CA HIS A 238 4.15 7.21 -17.06
C HIS A 238 4.95 8.49 -16.81
N GLY A 239 6.23 8.37 -16.47
CA GLY A 239 7.17 9.49 -16.37
C GLY A 239 7.78 9.65 -14.99
N GLU A 240 8.76 10.56 -14.87
CA GLU A 240 9.65 10.78 -13.71
C GLU A 240 8.97 11.13 -12.36
N ALA A 241 7.66 10.92 -12.20
CA ALA A 241 6.88 11.42 -11.08
C ALA A 241 6.61 10.38 -9.98
N ASP A 242 6.41 9.11 -10.34
CA ASP A 242 5.87 8.09 -9.41
C ASP A 242 6.86 6.93 -9.18
N ILE A 243 6.83 6.39 -7.97
CA ILE A 243 7.63 5.23 -7.53
C ILE A 243 6.67 4.05 -7.38
N ASP A 244 6.94 3.00 -8.15
CA ASP A 244 6.17 1.76 -8.12
C ASP A 244 6.66 0.84 -6.99
N VAL A 245 7.97 0.87 -6.72
CA VAL A 245 8.60 0.04 -5.69
C VAL A 245 9.67 0.82 -4.97
N ALA A 246 9.68 0.80 -3.65
CA ALA A 246 10.75 1.30 -2.79
C ALA A 246 11.36 0.15 -1.99
N PHE A 247 12.69 0.05 -2.00
CA PHE A 247 13.42 -1.00 -1.29
C PHE A 247 14.60 -0.39 -0.51
N LEU A 248 14.48 -0.37 0.82
CA LEU A 248 15.50 0.10 1.76
C LEU A 248 16.15 -1.09 2.44
N SER A 249 17.47 -1.11 2.55
CA SER A 249 18.20 -2.22 3.17
C SER A 249 19.52 -1.79 3.82
N ASP A 250 20.02 -2.63 4.71
CA ASP A 250 21.34 -2.49 5.35
C ASP A 250 22.48 -3.22 4.60
N PHE A 251 22.18 -3.69 3.38
CA PHE A 251 23.11 -4.36 2.47
C PHE A 251 22.97 -3.77 1.05
N PRO A 252 23.96 -3.92 0.16
CA PRO A 252 23.84 -3.41 -1.21
C PRO A 252 22.64 -4.02 -1.95
N ASN A 253 21.71 -3.17 -2.39
CA ASN A 253 20.49 -3.59 -3.10
C ASN A 253 20.43 -3.16 -4.57
N CYS A 254 21.52 -2.61 -5.11
CA CYS A 254 21.69 -2.44 -6.55
C CYS A 254 22.98 -3.14 -6.99
N LEU A 255 22.85 -4.10 -7.90
CA LEU A 255 23.98 -4.79 -8.51
C LEU A 255 24.18 -4.31 -9.93
N HIS A 256 25.43 -4.08 -10.34
CA HIS A 256 25.79 -3.62 -11.69
C HIS A 256 25.10 -2.31 -12.14
N LYS A 257 24.49 -1.56 -11.23
CA LYS A 257 23.95 -0.20 -11.43
C LYS A 257 24.72 0.79 -10.56
N THR A 258 24.93 2.02 -11.03
CA THR A 258 25.61 3.05 -10.25
C THR A 258 24.68 3.60 -9.18
N ALA A 259 25.07 3.49 -7.91
CA ALA A 259 24.39 4.17 -6.81
C ALA A 259 24.89 5.61 -6.67
N SER A 260 23.97 6.55 -6.42
CA SER A 260 24.31 7.92 -6.06
C SER A 260 24.55 7.99 -4.54
N THR A 261 25.72 8.48 -4.14
CA THR A 261 25.97 8.73 -2.71
C THR A 261 25.13 9.92 -2.24
N THR A 262 24.47 9.77 -1.10
CA THR A 262 23.66 10.81 -0.47
C THR A 262 24.15 11.12 0.95
N LYS A 263 24.10 12.41 1.31
CA LYS A 263 24.43 12.91 2.66
C LYS A 263 23.39 12.55 3.70
N ASN A 264 22.18 12.22 3.26
CA ASN A 264 21.11 11.85 4.17
C ASN A 264 21.33 10.44 4.69
N SER A 265 21.06 10.25 5.97
CA SER A 265 21.13 8.94 6.60
C SER A 265 19.91 8.11 6.20
N LEU A 266 20.11 7.13 5.32
CA LEU A 266 19.03 6.23 4.91
C LEU A 266 18.64 5.26 6.04
N SER A 267 19.51 5.03 7.01
CA SER A 267 19.21 4.22 8.20
C SER A 267 18.20 4.89 9.14
N GLU A 268 18.04 6.21 9.05
CA GLU A 268 17.05 6.98 9.81
C GLU A 268 15.67 7.00 9.13
N TRP A 269 15.57 6.48 7.90
CA TRP A 269 14.29 6.38 7.23
C TRP A 269 13.41 5.37 7.94
N LYS A 270 12.15 5.76 8.13
CA LYS A 270 11.17 5.01 8.89
C LYS A 270 9.82 5.04 8.20
N THR A 271 8.99 4.07 8.55
CA THR A 271 7.57 4.08 8.21
C THR A 271 6.82 5.15 9.01
N SER A 272 5.58 5.44 8.63
CA SER A 272 4.68 6.32 9.41
C SER A 272 4.54 5.89 10.88
N GLU A 273 4.66 4.59 11.13
CA GLU A 273 4.56 3.94 12.42
C GLU A 273 5.92 3.78 13.11
N SER A 274 6.97 4.40 12.57
CA SER A 274 8.33 4.42 13.10
C SER A 274 9.09 3.08 13.05
N ILE A 275 8.70 2.16 12.18
CA ILE A 275 9.53 0.98 11.87
C ILE A 275 10.67 1.38 10.94
N HIS A 276 11.89 0.92 11.20
CA HIS A 276 13.08 1.27 10.43
C HIS A 276 14.05 0.08 10.35
N LEU A 277 15.17 0.23 9.62
CA LEU A 277 16.23 -0.77 9.60
C LEU A 277 16.76 -1.02 11.03
N GLY A 278 16.82 -2.28 11.44
CA GLY A 278 17.25 -2.70 12.77
C GLY A 278 16.13 -2.78 13.83
N SER A 279 14.91 -2.33 13.53
CA SER A 279 13.74 -2.62 14.38
C SER A 279 13.59 -4.13 14.60
N SER A 280 13.10 -4.54 15.75
CA SER A 280 12.87 -5.95 16.07
C SER A 280 11.68 -6.52 15.32
N GLU A 281 11.68 -7.83 15.08
CA GLU A 281 10.54 -8.55 14.51
C GLU A 281 9.27 -8.33 15.35
N GLU A 282 9.42 -8.36 16.68
CA GLU A 282 8.32 -8.16 17.62
C GLU A 282 7.72 -6.75 17.53
N GLU A 283 8.54 -5.72 17.24
CA GLU A 283 8.04 -4.36 17.01
C GLU A 283 7.19 -4.28 15.74
N VAL A 284 7.59 -4.98 14.67
CA VAL A 284 6.82 -5.01 13.40
C VAL A 284 5.46 -5.66 13.64
N VAL A 285 5.44 -6.87 14.22
CA VAL A 285 4.20 -7.61 14.49
C VAL A 285 3.30 -6.87 15.48
N LYS A 286 3.88 -6.20 16.49
CA LYS A 286 3.12 -5.36 17.43
C LYS A 286 2.45 -4.17 16.74
N VAL A 287 3.08 -3.60 15.72
CA VAL A 287 2.57 -2.43 15.01
C VAL A 287 1.51 -2.81 13.98
N TYR A 288 1.81 -3.77 13.09
CA TYR A 288 0.94 -4.09 11.96
C TYR A 288 0.05 -5.31 12.17
N GLY A 289 0.20 -6.00 13.31
CA GLY A 289 -0.53 -7.22 13.61
C GLY A 289 0.11 -8.43 12.93
N LYS A 290 -0.71 -9.45 12.67
CA LYS A 290 -0.26 -10.69 12.06
C LYS A 290 0.06 -10.47 10.57
N PRO A 291 1.22 -10.92 10.06
CA PRO A 291 1.50 -10.86 8.62
C PRO A 291 0.55 -11.78 7.85
N THR A 292 0.27 -11.45 6.59
CA THR A 292 -0.51 -12.30 5.68
C THR A 292 0.20 -13.63 5.47
N ARG A 293 1.53 -13.59 5.29
CA ARG A 293 2.37 -14.78 5.14
C ARG A 293 3.78 -14.56 5.67
N GLU A 294 4.41 -15.64 6.08
CA GLU A 294 5.84 -15.67 6.41
C GLU A 294 6.56 -16.63 5.47
N GLU A 295 7.61 -16.16 4.80
CA GLU A 295 8.40 -17.01 3.90
C GLU A 295 9.88 -17.03 4.30
N PRO A 296 10.54 -18.19 4.33
CA PRO A 296 11.97 -18.24 4.52
C PRO A 296 12.68 -17.67 3.27
N VAL A 297 13.76 -16.91 3.45
CA VAL A 297 14.47 -16.21 2.37
C VAL A 297 14.94 -17.15 1.26
N ASN A 298 15.24 -18.42 1.59
CA ASN A 298 15.65 -19.43 0.62
C ASN A 298 14.50 -19.96 -0.26
N ALA A 299 13.25 -19.88 0.19
CA ALA A 299 12.05 -20.19 -0.59
C ALA A 299 11.54 -18.95 -1.33
N ALA A 300 11.85 -17.76 -0.81
CA ALA A 300 11.46 -16.48 -1.35
C ALA A 300 12.27 -16.15 -2.62
N LYS A 301 11.84 -16.69 -3.77
CA LYS A 301 12.34 -16.29 -5.10
C LYS A 301 12.30 -14.76 -5.31
N CYS A 302 11.49 -14.05 -4.53
CA CYS A 302 11.34 -12.59 -4.57
C CYS A 302 12.68 -11.84 -4.39
N CYS A 303 13.59 -12.31 -3.54
CA CYS A 303 14.80 -11.55 -3.18
C CYS A 303 15.72 -11.26 -4.36
N LYS A 304 15.74 -12.15 -5.36
CA LYS A 304 16.51 -11.92 -6.59
C LYS A 304 15.88 -10.84 -7.48
N TYR A 305 14.54 -10.82 -7.59
CA TYR A 305 13.80 -9.82 -8.36
C TYR A 305 13.80 -8.45 -7.67
N MET A 306 13.98 -8.41 -6.35
CA MET A 306 14.07 -7.18 -5.56
C MET A 306 15.42 -6.45 -5.68
N ILE A 307 16.50 -7.09 -6.18
CA ILE A 307 17.79 -6.41 -6.42
C ILE A 307 17.91 -6.00 -7.88
N PRO A 308 17.72 -4.71 -8.22
CA PRO A 308 17.98 -4.19 -9.53
C PRO A 308 19.35 -4.55 -10.08
N GLY A 309 19.36 -5.00 -11.33
CA GLY A 309 20.57 -5.31 -12.10
C GLY A 309 21.26 -6.63 -11.72
N SER A 310 20.67 -7.45 -10.85
CA SER A 310 21.17 -8.79 -10.54
C SER A 310 21.25 -9.69 -11.79
N ARG A 311 22.31 -10.49 -11.89
CA ARG A 311 22.59 -11.40 -13.01
C ARG A 311 22.69 -12.85 -12.52
N LYS A 312 22.53 -13.80 -13.44
CA LYS A 312 22.74 -15.22 -13.12
C LYS A 312 24.19 -15.45 -12.71
N GLY A 313 24.39 -16.00 -11.51
CA GLY A 313 25.72 -16.29 -10.96
C GLY A 313 26.27 -15.22 -10.01
N ASP A 314 25.57 -14.09 -9.85
CA ASP A 314 25.94 -13.10 -8.84
C ASP A 314 25.83 -13.69 -7.44
N HIS A 315 26.76 -13.31 -6.56
CA HIS A 315 26.63 -13.55 -5.13
C HIS A 315 25.61 -12.56 -4.58
N LEU A 316 24.49 -13.07 -4.07
CA LEU A 316 23.47 -12.25 -3.44
C LEU A 316 23.86 -11.93 -1.99
N PRO A 317 23.50 -10.73 -1.48
CA PRO A 317 23.73 -10.39 -0.09
C PRO A 317 22.92 -11.29 0.85
N ASP A 318 23.32 -11.34 2.12
CA ASP A 318 22.53 -12.00 3.16
C ASP A 318 21.30 -11.13 3.52
N PHE A 319 20.15 -11.47 2.93
CA PHE A 319 18.88 -10.82 3.20
C PHE A 319 18.32 -11.14 4.59
N GLY A 320 18.78 -12.21 5.24
CA GLY A 320 18.24 -12.72 6.50
C GLY A 320 17.62 -14.11 6.38
N GLN A 321 16.87 -14.50 7.42
CA GLN A 321 16.28 -15.84 7.53
C GLN A 321 14.87 -15.92 6.94
N LYS A 322 14.05 -14.86 7.09
CA LYS A 322 12.66 -14.85 6.65
C LYS A 322 12.19 -13.46 6.23
N VAL A 323 11.02 -13.40 5.58
CA VAL A 323 10.32 -12.18 5.22
C VAL A 323 8.91 -12.25 5.79
N LEU A 324 8.50 -11.18 6.48
CA LEU A 324 7.11 -10.97 6.88
C LEU A 324 6.42 -10.17 5.79
N PHE A 325 5.42 -10.76 5.14
CA PHE A 325 4.64 -10.06 4.12
C PHE A 325 3.32 -9.57 4.69
N TYR A 326 3.08 -8.28 4.51
CA TYR A 326 1.80 -7.62 4.72
C TYR A 326 1.28 -7.28 3.34
N GLU A 327 0.25 -8.00 2.93
CA GLU A 327 -0.27 -7.89 1.57
C GLU A 327 -1.59 -7.15 1.62
N GLY A 328 -1.63 -6.05 0.89
CA GLY A 328 -2.83 -5.26 0.66
C GLY A 328 -3.54 -5.67 -0.61
N MET A 329 -4.45 -4.81 -1.02
CA MET A 329 -5.23 -4.99 -2.23
C MET A 329 -4.50 -4.53 -3.49
N GLU A 330 -4.95 -5.10 -4.62
CA GLU A 330 -4.36 -4.96 -5.96
C GLU A 330 -2.88 -5.37 -5.95
N LEU A 331 -2.00 -4.39 -5.75
CA LEU A 331 -0.56 -4.44 -5.96
C LEU A 331 0.23 -3.99 -4.74
N HIS A 332 -0.47 -3.48 -3.70
CA HIS A 332 0.19 -3.03 -2.48
C HIS A 332 0.74 -4.23 -1.72
N GLN A 333 2.06 -4.29 -1.59
CA GLN A 333 2.73 -5.32 -0.82
C GLN A 333 3.86 -4.68 -0.02
N THR A 334 3.90 -4.99 1.27
CA THR A 334 5.05 -4.69 2.11
C THR A 334 5.75 -5.96 2.57
N GLY A 335 7.07 -5.99 2.44
CA GLY A 335 7.93 -7.03 3.00
C GLY A 335 8.91 -6.46 4.02
N PHE A 336 8.96 -7.08 5.21
CA PHE A 336 10.02 -6.85 6.20
C PHE A 336 10.95 -8.05 6.23
N GLY A 337 12.18 -7.87 5.76
CA GLY A 337 13.21 -8.90 5.86
C GLY A 337 13.75 -8.99 7.27
N ILE A 338 13.80 -10.20 7.84
CA ILE A 338 14.28 -10.42 9.20
C ILE A 338 15.61 -11.16 9.17
N ARG A 339 16.64 -10.51 9.71
CA ARG A 339 17.96 -11.06 9.97
C ARG A 339 18.29 -10.97 11.45
N ASN A 340 18.47 -12.12 12.09
CA ASN A 340 18.79 -12.24 13.52
C ASN A 340 17.76 -11.51 14.41
N GLY A 341 16.47 -11.68 14.09
CA GLY A 341 15.35 -11.06 14.82
C GLY A 341 15.18 -9.56 14.57
N ARG A 342 15.88 -8.98 13.57
CA ARG A 342 15.82 -7.56 13.25
C ARG A 342 15.56 -7.31 11.77
N VAL A 343 14.93 -6.18 11.47
CA VAL A 343 14.65 -5.72 10.11
C VAL A 343 15.96 -5.42 9.37
N SER A 344 16.29 -6.24 8.36
CA SER A 344 17.43 -6.04 7.45
C SER A 344 17.04 -5.24 6.21
N PHE A 345 15.76 -5.32 5.83
CA PHE A 345 15.20 -4.54 4.73
C PHE A 345 13.72 -4.25 4.90
N ILE A 346 13.27 -3.17 4.27
CA ILE A 346 11.88 -2.79 4.10
C ILE A 346 11.62 -2.64 2.59
N TRP A 347 10.65 -3.38 2.09
CA TRP A 347 10.22 -3.36 0.69
C TRP A 347 8.75 -2.95 0.64
N ILE A 348 8.42 -1.91 -0.14
CA ILE A 348 7.05 -1.47 -0.39
C ILE A 348 6.86 -1.47 -1.91
N SER A 349 5.80 -2.10 -2.39
CA SER A 349 5.43 -2.18 -3.81
C SER A 349 3.98 -1.76 -3.96
N ASP A 350 3.68 -0.94 -4.97
CA ASP A 350 2.34 -0.55 -5.43
C ASP A 350 2.09 -0.98 -6.88
N SER A 351 2.86 -1.95 -7.41
CA SER A 351 2.83 -2.42 -8.80
C SER A 351 2.78 -3.94 -8.98
N GLU A 352 2.26 -4.42 -10.13
CA GLU A 352 2.11 -5.85 -10.54
C GLU A 352 3.44 -6.59 -10.68
#